data_AF-A0A3M7Q5X4-F1
#
_entry.id   AF-A0A3M7Q5X4-F1
#
_cell.length_a   1.000
_cell.length_b   1.000
_cell.length_c   1.000
_cell.angle_alpha   90.00
_cell.angle_beta   90.00
_cell.angle_gamma   90.00
#
_symmetry.space_group_name_H-M   'P 1'
#
loop_
_entity.id
_entity.type
_entity.pdbx_description
1 polymer ?
#
loop_
_entity_poly.entity_id
_entity_poly.type
_entity_poly.pdbx_seq_one_letter_code
_entity_poly.pdbx_strand_id
1 'polypeptide(L)'
;MEKGTAFDEALAFDGETFSNSLFFEKERDFSGILIEPLPLSYERLLEKNKKFYSINACIAQKVPTVAKFKMFKRVVFSGRSKSFKYSKNEPPINEFIYVPCFSIQTILAAINVKTVDLFSLDVEGVELDVLRSINFDRIKIKSFVIEHKHSSKDHKGQMFFLYFDLSFQKKISPSVTPTKG
;
A
#
# COMPACT_ATOMS: atom_id res chain seq x y z
N MET A 1 6.90 26.05 -6.03
CA MET A 1 7.20 24.67 -5.60
C MET A 1 6.50 23.73 -6.58
N GLU A 2 7.15 22.66 -7.02
CA GLU A 2 6.54 21.69 -7.94
C GLU A 2 5.51 20.85 -7.17
N LYS A 3 4.27 20.80 -7.66
CA LYS A 3 3.20 19.97 -7.07
C LYS A 3 3.44 18.51 -7.44
N GLY A 4 3.25 17.60 -6.49
CA GLY A 4 3.40 16.16 -6.70
C GLY A 4 2.18 15.35 -6.30
N THR A 5 2.18 14.08 -6.70
CA THR A 5 1.13 13.10 -6.39
C THR A 5 1.70 11.96 -5.55
N ALA A 6 1.08 11.65 -4.41
CA ALA A 6 1.45 10.51 -3.59
C ALA A 6 0.36 9.43 -3.56
N PHE A 7 0.80 8.18 -3.47
CA PHE A 7 -0.03 7.00 -3.28
C PHE A 7 0.46 6.29 -2.04
N ASP A 8 -0.40 6.13 -1.03
CA ASP A 8 -0.03 5.53 0.27
C ASP A 8 -1.05 4.46 0.63
N GLU A 9 -0.65 3.18 0.54
CA GLU A 9 -1.58 2.05 0.71
C GLU A 9 -1.59 1.45 2.11
N ALA A 10 -0.78 2.00 3.00
CA ALA A 10 0.01 1.15 3.83
C ALA A 10 -0.05 1.56 5.28
N LEU A 11 -1.14 1.16 5.94
CA LEU A 11 -1.47 1.67 7.27
C LEU A 11 -1.49 3.20 7.22
N ALA A 12 -2.21 3.77 6.23
CA ALA A 12 -2.52 5.19 6.27
C ALA A 12 -3.09 5.53 7.65
N PHE A 13 -3.70 4.56 8.34
CA PHE A 13 -4.01 4.57 9.76
C PHE A 13 -4.86 5.79 10.10
N ASP A 14 -4.31 6.76 10.83
CA ASP A 14 -4.98 8.02 11.14
C ASP A 14 -4.60 9.17 10.18
N GLY A 15 -3.81 8.88 9.16
CA GLY A 15 -3.29 9.79 8.15
C GLY A 15 -2.05 10.58 8.57
N GLU A 16 -1.57 10.47 9.81
CA GLU A 16 -0.45 11.28 10.31
C GLU A 16 0.64 10.43 10.96
N THR A 17 0.26 9.49 11.81
CA THR A 17 1.18 8.61 12.52
C THR A 17 1.85 7.66 11.52
N PHE A 18 3.18 7.64 11.50
CA PHE A 18 4.00 6.86 10.56
C PHE A 18 3.82 7.18 9.07
N SER A 19 3.13 8.28 8.74
CA SER A 19 2.85 8.63 7.35
C SER A 19 4.11 9.03 6.58
N ASN A 20 4.37 8.32 5.48
CA ASN A 20 5.44 8.65 4.53
C ASN A 20 5.08 9.86 3.64
N SER A 21 3.78 10.18 3.53
CA SER A 21 3.25 11.23 2.67
C SER A 21 2.99 12.57 3.37
N LEU A 22 2.96 12.61 4.72
CA LEU A 22 2.61 13.79 5.52
C LEU A 22 3.51 15.00 5.26
N PHE A 23 4.83 14.80 5.21
CA PHE A 23 5.79 15.87 4.92
C PHE A 23 5.51 16.49 3.54
N PHE A 24 5.23 15.67 2.53
CA PHE A 24 5.00 16.13 1.17
C PHE A 24 3.65 16.86 1.05
N GLU A 25 2.63 16.42 1.76
CA GLU A 25 1.36 17.14 1.85
C GLU A 25 1.53 18.53 2.47
N LYS A 26 2.16 18.61 3.65
CA LYS A 26 2.26 19.85 4.44
C LYS A 26 3.25 20.85 3.83
N GLU A 27 4.41 20.37 3.37
CA GLU A 27 5.54 21.23 2.99
C GLU A 27 5.74 21.36 1.47
N ARG A 28 5.12 20.48 0.66
CA ARG A 28 5.34 20.41 -0.80
C ARG A 28 4.05 20.49 -1.64
N ASP A 29 2.90 20.74 -1.02
CA ASP A 29 1.57 20.80 -1.67
C ASP A 29 1.27 19.54 -2.50
N PHE A 30 1.71 18.37 -2.02
CA PHE A 30 1.31 17.12 -2.66
C PHE A 30 -0.18 16.87 -2.45
N SER A 31 -0.76 16.20 -3.44
CA SER A 31 -2.11 15.61 -3.36
C SER A 31 -2.01 14.13 -3.68
N GLY A 32 -3.11 13.38 -3.59
CA GLY A 32 -3.03 11.95 -3.87
C GLY A 32 -4.12 11.13 -3.23
N ILE A 33 -3.80 9.89 -2.90
CA ILE A 33 -4.74 8.97 -2.28
C ILE A 33 -4.10 8.19 -1.12
N LEU A 34 -4.87 8.09 -0.04
CA LEU A 34 -4.60 7.24 1.11
C LEU A 34 -5.57 6.04 1.07
N ILE A 35 -5.06 4.83 1.21
CA ILE A 35 -5.86 3.61 1.21
C ILE A 35 -5.67 2.96 2.58
N GLU A 36 -6.78 2.74 3.30
CA GLU A 36 -6.76 2.14 4.63
C GLU A 36 -7.83 1.04 4.72
N PRO A 37 -7.46 -0.24 4.85
CA PRO A 37 -8.42 -1.33 4.84
C PRO A 37 -9.23 -1.45 6.14
N LEU A 38 -8.73 -0.96 7.29
CA LEU A 38 -9.42 -1.09 8.57
C LEU A 38 -10.43 0.04 8.81
N PRO A 39 -11.73 -0.26 9.02
CA PRO A 39 -12.75 0.76 9.21
C PRO A 39 -12.46 1.74 10.36
N LEU A 40 -12.04 1.25 11.53
CA LEU A 40 -11.74 2.12 12.69
C LEU A 40 -10.54 3.04 12.45
N SER A 41 -9.56 2.60 11.69
CA SER A 41 -8.43 3.45 11.30
C SER A 41 -8.91 4.48 10.27
N TYR A 42 -9.65 4.02 9.27
CA TYR A 42 -10.19 4.88 8.22
C TYR A 42 -11.09 5.99 8.77
N GLU A 43 -11.93 5.71 9.77
CA GLU A 43 -12.73 6.74 10.46
C GLU A 43 -11.84 7.84 11.04
N ARG A 44 -10.75 7.49 11.72
CA ARG A 44 -9.78 8.47 12.26
C ARG A 44 -9.08 9.26 11.16
N LEU A 45 -8.78 8.61 10.03
CA LEU A 45 -8.22 9.28 8.86
C LEU A 45 -9.18 10.34 8.31
N LEU A 46 -10.48 10.05 8.26
CA LEU A 46 -11.50 11.00 7.80
C LEU A 46 -11.60 12.23 8.72
N GLU A 47 -11.42 12.06 10.03
CA GLU A 47 -11.42 13.17 11.00
C GLU A 47 -10.30 14.20 10.75
N LYS A 48 -9.23 13.82 10.04
CA LYS A 48 -8.11 14.73 9.75
C LYS A 48 -8.36 15.71 8.61
N ASN A 49 -9.44 15.55 7.85
CA ASN A 49 -9.81 16.44 6.74
C ASN A 49 -8.64 16.76 5.79
N LYS A 50 -7.94 15.72 5.34
CA LYS A 50 -6.71 15.82 4.53
C LYS A 50 -7.02 16.30 3.11
N LYS A 51 -6.01 16.87 2.43
CA LYS A 51 -6.12 17.25 1.00
C LYS A 51 -6.22 16.02 0.08
N PHE A 52 -5.82 14.86 0.58
CA PHE A 52 -5.77 13.61 -0.17
C PHE A 52 -7.16 13.01 -0.29
N TYR A 53 -7.43 12.37 -1.43
CA TYR A 53 -8.50 11.39 -1.50
C TYR A 53 -8.22 10.26 -0.52
N SER A 54 -9.28 9.59 -0.08
CA SER A 54 -9.15 8.43 0.79
C SER A 54 -10.16 7.36 0.41
N ILE A 55 -9.80 6.10 0.64
CA ILE A 55 -10.69 4.96 0.38
C ILE A 55 -10.49 3.85 1.43
N ASN A 56 -11.60 3.32 1.94
CA ASN A 56 -11.60 2.13 2.80
C ASN A 56 -11.56 0.86 1.95
N ALA A 57 -10.37 0.47 1.51
CA ALA A 57 -10.15 -0.67 0.64
C ALA A 57 -8.75 -1.25 0.84
N CYS A 58 -8.46 -2.35 0.13
CA CYS A 58 -7.12 -2.94 0.00
C CYS A 58 -6.69 -3.00 -1.47
N ILE A 59 -5.42 -3.29 -1.78
CA ILE A 59 -5.02 -3.57 -3.17
C ILE A 59 -5.19 -5.03 -3.54
N ALA A 60 -5.89 -5.23 -4.65
CA ALA A 60 -5.94 -6.47 -5.38
C ALA A 60 -4.86 -6.48 -6.48
N GLN A 61 -4.37 -7.66 -6.84
CA GLN A 61 -3.37 -7.76 -7.91
C GLN A 61 -3.94 -7.26 -9.25
N LYS A 62 -5.08 -7.79 -9.71
CA LYS A 62 -5.60 -7.44 -11.05
C LYS A 62 -7.11 -7.17 -11.08
N VAL A 63 -7.90 -8.08 -10.50
CA VAL A 63 -9.36 -7.98 -10.52
C VAL A 63 -9.88 -7.57 -9.14
N PRO A 64 -11.02 -6.87 -9.07
CA PRO A 64 -11.67 -6.61 -7.79
C PRO A 64 -11.92 -7.91 -7.02
N THR A 65 -11.60 -7.90 -5.73
CA THR A 65 -11.77 -9.06 -4.84
C THR A 65 -12.27 -8.60 -3.47
N VAL A 66 -12.59 -9.55 -2.59
CA VAL A 66 -12.84 -9.27 -1.18
C VAL A 66 -11.82 -10.06 -0.36
N ALA A 67 -11.05 -9.37 0.48
CA ALA A 67 -10.05 -9.99 1.33
C ALA A 67 -10.50 -10.05 2.79
N LYS A 68 -10.12 -11.15 3.46
CA LYS A 68 -10.39 -11.37 4.88
C LYS A 68 -9.23 -10.86 5.73
N PHE A 69 -9.49 -9.81 6.51
CA PHE A 69 -8.54 -9.23 7.46
C PHE A 69 -8.86 -9.68 8.88
N LYS A 70 -7.80 -9.82 9.68
CA LYS A 70 -7.87 -10.16 11.09
C LYS A 70 -7.77 -8.89 11.90
N MET A 71 -8.76 -8.57 12.73
CA MET A 71 -8.70 -7.40 13.61
C MET A 71 -8.06 -7.76 14.95
N PHE A 72 -7.21 -6.89 15.45
CA PHE A 72 -6.66 -6.98 16.80
C PHE A 72 -7.33 -5.93 17.68
N LYS A 73 -7.76 -6.30 18.89
CA LYS A 73 -8.43 -5.39 19.86
C LYS A 73 -7.61 -4.16 20.24
N ARG A 74 -6.30 -4.17 19.96
CA ARG A 74 -5.44 -2.99 20.03
C ARG A 74 -5.12 -2.58 18.59
N VAL A 75 -5.71 -1.46 18.20
CA VAL A 75 -5.87 -0.85 16.86
C VAL A 75 -4.54 -0.49 16.16
N VAL A 76 -3.44 -1.20 16.40
CA VAL A 76 -2.10 -0.73 15.98
C VAL A 76 -1.54 -1.53 14.80
N PHE A 77 -1.97 -2.77 14.58
CA PHE A 77 -1.45 -3.60 13.49
C PHE A 77 -2.54 -4.51 12.92
N SER A 78 -2.60 -4.66 11.60
CA SER A 78 -3.40 -5.70 10.94
C SER A 78 -2.67 -6.21 9.71
N GLY A 79 -2.94 -7.46 9.32
CA GLY A 79 -2.38 -8.06 8.12
C GLY A 79 -3.35 -9.06 7.49
N ARG A 80 -3.10 -9.42 6.23
CA ARG A 80 -3.87 -10.45 5.54
C ARG A 80 -3.78 -11.78 6.28
N SER A 81 -4.91 -12.44 6.47
CA SER A 81 -5.01 -13.66 7.31
C SER A 81 -4.05 -14.80 6.91
N LYS A 82 -3.64 -14.90 5.64
CA LYS A 82 -2.66 -15.90 5.17
C LYS A 82 -1.20 -15.57 5.51
N SER A 83 -0.89 -14.31 5.85
CA SER A 83 0.48 -13.85 6.13
C SER A 83 0.87 -13.88 7.61
N PHE A 84 -0.07 -14.17 8.53
CA PHE A 84 0.13 -14.03 9.97
C PHE A 84 0.37 -15.39 10.66
N LYS A 85 1.56 -15.60 11.24
CA LYS A 85 1.86 -16.77 12.10
C LYS A 85 1.43 -16.47 13.54
N TYR A 86 0.62 -17.36 14.13
CA TYR A 86 0.05 -17.22 15.47
C TYR A 86 1.14 -17.37 16.55
N SER A 87 1.29 -16.38 17.44
CA SER A 87 2.01 -16.55 18.71
C SER A 87 1.04 -17.14 19.74
N LYS A 88 1.42 -18.25 20.40
CA LYS A 88 0.57 -18.96 21.39
C LYS A 88 0.17 -18.10 22.61
N ASN A 89 0.77 -16.91 22.78
CA ASN A 89 0.57 -16.05 23.93
C ASN A 89 -0.36 -14.85 23.66
N GLU A 90 -0.99 -14.77 22.47
CA GLU A 90 -1.94 -13.68 22.18
C GLU A 90 -3.36 -14.02 22.65
N PRO A 91 -4.07 -13.05 23.26
CA PRO A 91 -5.47 -13.25 23.68
C PRO A 91 -6.36 -13.60 22.48
N PRO A 92 -7.43 -14.39 22.69
CA PRO A 92 -8.27 -14.89 21.61
C PRO A 92 -8.83 -13.75 20.76
N ILE A 93 -8.53 -13.83 19.46
CA ILE A 93 -8.94 -12.90 18.41
C ILE A 93 -10.36 -13.23 18.01
N ASN A 94 -11.29 -12.28 18.11
CA ASN A 94 -12.69 -12.59 17.88
C ASN A 94 -13.42 -11.83 16.78
N GLU A 95 -12.75 -11.06 15.91
CA GLU A 95 -13.45 -10.50 14.74
C GLU A 95 -12.57 -10.49 13.48
N PHE A 96 -13.13 -11.05 12.41
CA PHE A 96 -12.63 -10.91 11.04
C PHE A 96 -13.49 -9.89 10.32
N ILE A 97 -12.87 -9.07 9.48
CA ILE A 97 -13.60 -8.18 8.56
C ILE A 97 -13.31 -8.61 7.12
N TYR A 98 -14.24 -8.26 6.23
CA TYR A 98 -14.14 -8.49 4.81
C TYR A 98 -14.06 -7.13 4.12
N VAL A 99 -12.94 -6.89 3.43
CA VAL A 99 -12.61 -5.59 2.84
C VAL A 99 -12.57 -5.72 1.32
N PRO A 100 -13.25 -4.84 0.56
CA PRO A 100 -13.12 -4.83 -0.89
C PRO A 100 -11.71 -4.41 -1.28
N CYS A 101 -11.13 -5.12 -2.25
CA CYS A 101 -9.83 -4.79 -2.80
C CYS A 101 -9.93 -4.42 -4.29
N PHE A 102 -9.19 -3.40 -4.71
CA PHE A 102 -9.15 -2.93 -6.11
C PHE A 102 -7.72 -2.91 -6.65
N SER A 103 -7.55 -2.96 -7.97
CA SER A 103 -6.21 -2.82 -8.55
C SER A 103 -5.69 -1.39 -8.41
N ILE A 104 -4.37 -1.21 -8.34
CA ILE A 104 -3.74 0.13 -8.30
C ILE A 104 -4.20 0.97 -9.50
N GLN A 105 -4.32 0.34 -10.67
CA GLN A 105 -4.81 0.96 -11.89
C GLN A 105 -6.23 1.48 -11.72
N THR A 106 -7.12 0.70 -11.10
CA THR A 106 -8.50 1.11 -10.85
C THR A 106 -8.55 2.30 -9.91
N ILE A 107 -7.78 2.26 -8.82
CA ILE A 107 -7.77 3.33 -7.82
C ILE A 107 -7.22 4.63 -8.42
N LEU A 108 -6.07 4.57 -9.09
CA LEU A 108 -5.47 5.75 -9.72
C LEU A 108 -6.33 6.31 -10.85
N ALA A 109 -7.01 5.46 -11.63
CA ALA A 109 -7.93 5.91 -12.66
C ALA A 109 -9.15 6.66 -12.08
N ALA A 110 -9.67 6.22 -10.92
CA ALA A 110 -10.81 6.86 -10.26
C ALA A 110 -10.52 8.31 -9.83
N ILE A 111 -9.25 8.63 -9.53
CA ILE A 111 -8.79 9.99 -9.19
C ILE A 111 -8.09 10.69 -10.36
N ASN A 112 -8.17 10.13 -11.58
CA ASN A 112 -7.53 10.65 -12.79
C ASN A 112 -6.00 10.87 -12.67
N VAL A 113 -5.31 10.00 -11.93
CA VAL A 113 -3.86 10.02 -11.75
C VAL A 113 -3.19 8.99 -12.66
N LYS A 114 -2.15 9.41 -13.39
CA LYS A 114 -1.29 8.52 -14.19
C LYS A 114 0.18 8.56 -13.81
N THR A 115 0.58 9.59 -13.06
CA THR A 115 1.95 9.74 -12.55
C THR A 115 1.90 9.85 -11.05
N VAL A 116 2.66 9.02 -10.36
CA VAL A 116 2.82 9.03 -8.91
C VAL A 116 4.27 9.41 -8.60
N ASP A 117 4.46 10.51 -7.90
CA ASP A 117 5.77 11.00 -7.48
C ASP A 117 6.34 10.20 -6.31
N LEU A 118 5.48 9.80 -5.37
CA LEU A 118 5.81 8.97 -4.22
C LEU A 118 4.82 7.81 -4.08
N PHE A 119 5.29 6.57 -4.23
CA PHE A 119 4.51 5.36 -4.06
C PHE A 119 4.96 4.62 -2.80
N SER A 120 4.17 4.72 -1.73
CA SER A 120 4.39 4.08 -0.43
C SER A 120 3.56 2.81 -0.34
N LEU A 121 4.22 1.67 -0.12
CA LEU A 121 3.62 0.34 -0.07
C LEU A 121 4.16 -0.48 1.09
N ASP A 122 3.27 -0.80 2.00
CA ASP A 122 3.41 -1.78 3.06
C ASP A 122 2.04 -2.47 3.20
N VAL A 123 1.99 -3.71 2.70
CA VAL A 123 0.75 -4.52 2.60
C VAL A 123 0.94 -5.87 3.30
N GLU A 124 1.86 -5.91 4.26
CA GLU A 124 2.07 -7.00 5.19
C GLU A 124 2.35 -8.36 4.50
N GLY A 125 3.35 -8.35 3.61
CA GLY A 125 4.01 -9.56 3.07
C GLY A 125 3.58 -9.98 1.67
N VAL A 126 2.88 -9.13 0.93
CA VAL A 126 2.51 -9.37 -0.49
C VAL A 126 2.92 -8.22 -1.41
N GLU A 127 3.91 -7.42 -0.99
CA GLU A 127 4.38 -6.22 -1.71
C GLU A 127 4.86 -6.58 -3.12
N LEU A 128 5.62 -7.67 -3.26
CA LEU A 128 6.16 -8.09 -4.55
C LEU A 128 5.07 -8.47 -5.55
N ASP A 129 3.99 -9.09 -5.09
CA ASP A 129 2.86 -9.46 -5.94
C ASP A 129 2.07 -8.22 -6.39
N VAL A 130 1.94 -7.24 -5.52
CA VAL A 130 1.36 -5.93 -5.86
C VAL A 130 2.24 -5.20 -6.87
N LEU A 131 3.55 -5.12 -6.64
CA LEU A 131 4.49 -4.45 -7.56
C LEU A 131 4.51 -5.09 -8.95
N ARG A 132 4.44 -6.43 -9.03
CA ARG A 132 4.35 -7.17 -10.30
C ARG A 132 3.04 -6.96 -11.04
N SER A 133 2.00 -6.50 -10.34
CA SER A 133 0.68 -6.30 -10.94
C SER A 133 0.52 -4.91 -11.55
N ILE A 134 1.44 -3.97 -11.26
CA ILE A 134 1.43 -2.62 -11.83
C ILE A 134 1.72 -2.67 -13.33
N ASN A 135 0.87 -1.98 -14.10
CA ASN A 135 1.07 -1.78 -15.53
C ASN A 135 1.84 -0.47 -15.73
N PHE A 136 3.15 -0.58 -15.88
CA PHE A 136 4.07 0.55 -16.03
C PHE A 136 3.94 1.28 -17.39
N ASP A 137 3.28 0.69 -18.38
CA ASP A 137 2.94 1.40 -19.62
C ASP A 137 1.81 2.42 -19.40
N ARG A 138 1.00 2.24 -18.35
CA ARG A 138 -0.14 3.09 -18.01
C ARG A 138 0.11 4.03 -16.84
N ILE A 139 0.95 3.60 -15.90
CA ILE A 139 1.25 4.34 -14.67
C ILE A 139 2.75 4.58 -14.59
N LYS A 140 3.13 5.85 -14.44
CA LYS A 140 4.51 6.24 -14.17
C LYS A 140 4.68 6.44 -12.67
N ILE A 141 5.66 5.77 -12.07
CA ILE A 141 6.03 5.96 -10.66
C ILE A 141 7.46 6.49 -10.60
N LYS A 142 7.68 7.61 -9.91
CA LYS A 142 9.00 8.24 -9.80
C LYS A 142 9.82 7.68 -8.64
N SER A 143 9.20 7.48 -7.48
CA SER A 143 9.88 7.01 -6.27
C SER A 143 9.02 5.98 -5.54
N PHE A 144 9.67 4.97 -4.95
CA PHE A 144 9.02 3.94 -4.14
C PHE A 144 9.53 3.97 -2.70
N VAL A 145 8.62 3.72 -1.76
CA VAL A 145 8.93 3.41 -0.36
C VAL A 145 8.24 2.07 -0.10
N ILE A 146 9.02 1.01 0.09
CA ILE A 146 8.49 -0.36 0.20
C ILE A 146 8.92 -0.97 1.54
N GLU A 147 7.96 -1.44 2.34
CA GLU A 147 8.31 -2.33 3.45
C GLU A 147 8.62 -3.72 2.90
N HIS A 148 9.72 -4.32 3.35
CA HIS A 148 10.00 -5.72 3.02
C HIS A 148 10.33 -6.49 4.29
N LYS A 149 9.49 -7.47 4.63
CA LYS A 149 9.79 -8.41 5.70
C LYS A 149 10.87 -9.39 5.27
N HIS A 150 12.07 -9.21 5.79
CA HIS A 150 13.17 -10.13 5.56
C HIS A 150 12.94 -11.45 6.32
N SER A 151 13.05 -12.58 5.62
CA SER A 151 13.03 -13.92 6.21
C SER A 151 14.42 -14.26 6.81
N SER A 152 14.87 -13.52 7.81
CA SER A 152 15.90 -14.00 8.75
C SER A 152 15.27 -14.11 10.13
N LYS A 153 15.81 -14.98 10.99
CA LYS A 153 15.27 -15.31 12.32
C LYS A 153 15.23 -14.13 13.32
N ASP A 154 15.52 -12.91 12.87
CA ASP A 154 15.46 -11.69 13.66
C ASP A 154 14.22 -10.89 13.26
N HIS A 155 13.25 -10.81 14.18
CA HIS A 155 11.98 -10.10 14.03
C HIS A 155 12.13 -8.58 13.97
N LYS A 156 12.83 -8.04 12.97
CA LYS A 156 12.83 -6.61 12.66
C LYS A 156 12.43 -6.42 11.20
N GLY A 157 11.21 -5.92 10.98
CA GLY A 157 10.84 -5.36 9.69
C GLY A 157 11.83 -4.26 9.34
N GLN A 158 12.40 -4.31 8.14
CA GLN A 158 13.31 -3.27 7.64
C GLN A 158 12.58 -2.52 6.53
N MET A 159 12.40 -1.22 6.71
CA MET A 159 11.94 -0.34 5.64
C MET A 159 13.05 -0.21 4.60
N PHE A 160 12.77 -0.59 3.36
CA PHE A 160 13.68 -0.34 2.25
C PHE A 160 13.20 0.89 1.49
N PHE A 161 13.99 1.96 1.57
CA PHE A 161 13.90 3.06 0.60
C PHE A 161 14.50 2.57 -0.71
N LEU A 162 13.66 2.05 -1.61
CA LEU A 162 14.07 1.73 -2.97
C LEU A 162 13.96 2.99 -3.84
N TYR A 163 15.02 3.79 -3.85
CA TYR A 163 15.22 4.76 -4.93
C TYR A 163 15.48 3.99 -6.21
N PHE A 164 14.74 4.35 -7.24
CA PHE A 164 14.58 3.48 -8.38
C PHE A 164 15.19 4.12 -9.62
N ASP A 165 16.29 3.52 -10.07
CA ASP A 165 16.80 3.64 -11.43
C ASP A 165 16.07 2.62 -12.35
N LEU A 166 15.95 2.93 -13.64
CA LEU A 166 15.26 2.17 -14.70
C LEU A 166 15.58 0.66 -14.71
N SER A 167 16.72 0.27 -14.15
CA SER A 167 17.19 -1.10 -13.99
C SER A 167 16.29 -1.99 -13.12
N PHE A 168 15.65 -1.49 -12.05
CA PHE A 168 14.75 -2.32 -11.23
C PHE A 168 13.38 -2.51 -11.92
N GLN A 169 12.96 -1.61 -12.81
CA GLN A 169 11.65 -1.65 -13.49
C GLN A 169 11.63 -2.83 -14.45
N LYS A 170 12.77 -3.05 -15.11
CA LYS A 170 13.05 -4.25 -15.92
C LYS A 170 13.09 -5.55 -15.11
N LYS A 171 13.38 -5.51 -13.80
CA LYS A 171 13.41 -6.70 -12.94
C LYS A 171 12.04 -7.10 -12.39
N ILE A 172 11.14 -6.14 -12.15
CA ILE A 172 9.78 -6.42 -11.65
C ILE A 172 8.72 -6.52 -12.74
N SER A 173 8.98 -6.00 -13.94
CA SER A 173 8.13 -6.26 -15.09
C SER A 173 8.22 -7.74 -15.47
N PRO A 174 7.08 -8.43 -15.71
CA PRO A 174 7.14 -9.79 -16.22
C PRO A 174 7.90 -9.78 -17.55
N SER A 175 8.92 -10.63 -17.67
CA SER A 175 9.66 -10.78 -18.90
C SER A 175 8.68 -11.16 -20.01
N VAL A 176 8.53 -10.27 -20.99
CA VAL A 176 7.88 -10.62 -22.26
C VAL A 176 8.79 -11.63 -22.92
N THR A 177 8.48 -12.92 -22.77
CA THR A 177 9.03 -13.94 -23.65
C THR A 177 8.42 -13.70 -25.02
N PRO A 178 9.22 -13.45 -26.07
CA PRO A 178 8.66 -13.39 -27.41
C PRO A 178 8.14 -14.78 -27.73
N THR A 179 6.84 -14.89 -27.98
CA THR A 179 6.24 -16.06 -28.63
C THR A 179 6.97 -16.22 -29.96
N LYS A 180 7.80 -17.27 -30.07
CA LYS A 180 8.32 -17.70 -31.36
C LYS A 180 7.11 -18.14 -32.19
N GLY A 181 6.99 -17.55 -33.39
CA GLY A 181 6.05 -18.00 -34.41
C GLY A 181 6.41 -19.37 -34.97
#